data_AF-A0A957FI87-F1
#
_entry.id   AF-A0A957FI87-F1
#
_cell.length_a   1.000
_cell.length_b   1.000
_cell.length_c   1.000
_cell.angle_alpha   90.00
_cell.angle_beta   90.00
_cell.angle_gamma   90.00
#
_symmetry.space_group_name_H-M   'P 1'
#
loop_
_entity.id
_entity.type
_entity.pdbx_description
1 polymer ?
#
loop_
_entity_poly.entity_id
_entity_poly.type
_entity_poly.pdbx_seq_one_letter_code
_entity_poly.pdbx_strand_id
1 'polypeptide(L)'
;MIIYNSKIRKLLIALMIFILLTAGCEQSQANKSESTPMPPRTEPGEAASEDLSADIGTPNNTTEVVSVPDSGTQSNEATTPAPDQTGLLYIYQDDLSIGWGEWSWDITVNYQNPDPVYKDQRSLSITPDRAWAGWGVWLDDGIDTTPFAYLNIATQATNKDEWYFVYLLDRNGEGLSPDGYAINPPVNSWSEIQIPLSELGAAYTQIHGIRIMNSESTLGTYYLDEIGFGGTAPKPTATPIPPPQNIQLSVDARQLVHPFSNEMLGVALVNWEHSWDKYFPADVPHLAEVFKSANVGVIRYAGGLWANWVGWERLPQREPYTEWQPNPSNYSSQFGDSVNENLTYAFHYGINEIDNLGLFSQQTGAEIIIQVNVSMNDPYMWADLLHYTNVENDYQFKYWELGNEIDLETSQGNETGMDAETYQKRVEQYAAVLRSVDPNIVIVAGVPSAGHDIGNGGWTEGNGNMSRYLNAAVDAGSDSLSFHWYQNCDAYEDPEAITV
;
A
#
# COMPACT_ATOMS: atom_id res chain seq x y z
N MET A 1 -5.83 21.03 -8.37
CA MET A 1 -6.96 21.99 -8.42
C MET A 1 -6.62 23.16 -7.49
N ILE A 2 -6.51 24.40 -7.99
CA ILE A 2 -6.10 25.57 -7.19
C ILE A 2 -7.34 26.34 -6.74
N ILE A 3 -7.51 26.53 -5.43
CA ILE A 3 -8.53 27.41 -4.86
C ILE A 3 -7.83 28.67 -4.38
N TYR A 4 -8.17 29.80 -4.99
CA TYR A 4 -7.63 31.10 -4.67
C TYR A 4 -8.49 31.77 -3.60
N ASN A 5 -8.05 31.78 -2.34
CA ASN A 5 -8.70 32.56 -1.29
C ASN A 5 -7.97 33.91 -1.13
N SER A 6 -8.70 34.99 -1.37
CA SER A 6 -8.21 36.38 -1.34
C SER A 6 -7.60 36.85 -0.01
N LYS A 7 -7.70 36.07 1.07
CA LYS A 7 -7.13 36.39 2.39
C LYS A 7 -5.73 35.83 2.65
N ILE A 8 -5.20 34.92 1.84
CA ILE A 8 -3.89 34.28 2.08
C ILE A 8 -2.92 34.64 0.95
N ARG A 9 -1.92 35.48 1.25
CA ARG A 9 -0.76 35.75 0.38
C ARG A 9 0.45 34.91 0.84
N LYS A 10 0.36 33.58 0.91
CA LYS A 10 1.51 32.73 1.31
C LYS A 10 1.44 31.35 0.66
N LEU A 11 2.63 30.77 0.51
CA LEU A 11 2.98 29.53 -0.19
C LEU A 11 2.15 28.33 0.33
N LEU A 12 1.47 27.61 -0.56
CA LEU A 12 0.94 26.28 -0.26
C LEU A 12 2.06 25.27 -0.45
N ILE A 13 2.42 24.52 0.60
CA ILE A 13 3.25 23.32 0.48
C ILE A 13 2.29 22.14 0.35
N ALA A 14 2.21 21.55 -0.84
CA ALA A 14 1.58 20.26 -1.04
C ALA A 14 2.68 19.19 -0.93
N LEU A 15 2.65 18.40 0.14
CA LEU A 15 3.58 17.28 0.31
C LEU A 15 3.00 16.08 -0.45
N MET A 16 3.56 15.74 -1.61
CA MET A 16 3.30 14.45 -2.24
C MET A 16 4.15 13.39 -1.53
N ILE A 17 3.50 12.55 -0.74
CA ILE A 17 4.14 11.42 -0.09
C ILE A 17 4.11 10.25 -1.08
N PHE A 18 5.28 9.81 -1.55
CA PHE A 18 5.45 8.46 -2.11
C PHE A 18 5.88 7.54 -0.96
N ILE A 19 4.95 6.76 -0.43
CA ILE A 19 5.34 5.56 0.32
C ILE A 19 5.57 4.47 -0.73
N LEU A 20 6.82 4.05 -0.90
CA LEU A 20 7.13 2.77 -1.53
C LEU A 20 6.74 1.66 -0.54
N LEU A 21 5.45 1.36 -0.48
CA LEU A 21 4.97 0.10 0.05
C LEU A 21 5.33 -0.96 -0.99
N THR A 22 6.47 -1.63 -0.83
CA THR A 22 6.60 -2.99 -1.36
C THR A 22 5.80 -3.91 -0.46
N ALA A 23 4.48 -3.77 -0.52
CA ALA A 23 3.51 -4.73 -0.05
C ALA A 23 2.54 -4.91 -1.21
N GLY A 24 2.40 -6.15 -1.70
CA GLY A 24 1.35 -6.47 -2.65
C GLY A 24 0.00 -5.98 -2.12
N CYS A 25 -0.85 -5.54 -3.03
CA CYS A 25 -2.24 -5.19 -2.73
C CYS A 25 -2.93 -6.38 -2.07
N GLU A 26 -3.00 -6.40 -0.73
CA GLU A 26 -4.01 -7.16 0.01
C GLU A 26 -5.01 -6.18 0.59
N GLN A 27 -6.28 -6.42 0.30
CA GLN A 27 -7.43 -5.72 0.87
C GLN A 27 -7.40 -5.82 2.40
N SER A 28 -7.20 -4.69 3.07
CA SER A 28 -7.58 -4.55 4.47
C SER A 28 -9.08 -4.28 4.55
N GLN A 29 -9.88 -5.35 4.61
CA GLN A 29 -11.19 -5.25 5.25
C GLN A 29 -10.97 -5.18 6.76
N ALA A 30 -11.54 -4.14 7.39
CA ALA A 30 -11.59 -3.98 8.83
C ALA A 30 -12.38 -5.14 9.47
N ASN A 31 -11.68 -6.21 9.86
CA ASN A 31 -12.23 -7.23 10.73
C ASN A 31 -11.95 -6.88 12.20
N LYS A 32 -13.02 -6.57 12.94
CA LYS A 32 -13.03 -6.62 14.40
C LYS A 32 -12.66 -8.04 14.85
N SER A 33 -11.48 -8.23 15.42
CA SER A 33 -11.18 -9.44 16.22
C SER A 33 -11.05 -9.06 17.69
N GLU A 34 -11.96 -9.60 18.50
CA GLU A 34 -11.92 -9.55 19.96
C GLU A 34 -10.61 -10.13 20.51
N SER A 35 -10.06 -9.47 21.53
CA SER A 35 -8.86 -9.90 22.23
C SER A 35 -9.07 -11.22 22.97
N THR A 36 -8.23 -12.23 22.69
CA THR A 36 -7.95 -13.31 23.64
C THR A 36 -6.43 -13.48 23.78
N PRO A 37 -5.90 -13.67 25.01
CA PRO A 37 -4.46 -13.77 25.23
C PRO A 37 -3.95 -15.18 24.92
N MET A 38 -2.87 -15.29 24.15
CA MET A 38 -2.13 -16.55 23.95
C MET A 38 -1.06 -16.77 25.04
N PRO A 39 -0.77 -18.03 25.42
CA PRO A 39 0.15 -18.40 26.50
C PRO A 39 1.63 -18.33 26.09
N PRO A 40 2.59 -18.29 27.05
CA PRO A 40 4.00 -18.08 26.76
C PRO A 40 4.65 -19.32 26.15
N ARG A 41 5.53 -19.12 25.15
CA ARG A 41 6.35 -20.18 24.55
C ARG A 41 7.83 -19.99 24.89
N THR A 42 8.43 -21.09 25.31
CA THR A 42 9.81 -21.28 25.78
C THR A 42 10.88 -21.13 24.68
N GLU A 43 12.04 -20.59 25.06
CA GLU A 43 13.26 -20.45 24.25
C GLU A 43 13.83 -21.78 23.71
N PRO A 44 14.51 -21.75 22.55
CA PRO A 44 15.59 -22.67 22.21
C PRO A 44 16.97 -21.97 22.26
N GLY A 45 17.94 -22.66 22.88
CA GLY A 45 19.25 -22.13 23.25
C GLY A 45 20.31 -22.02 22.14
N GLU A 46 21.45 -21.46 22.58
CA GLU A 46 22.69 -21.14 21.88
C GLU A 46 23.25 -22.20 20.92
N ALA A 47 23.77 -21.75 19.78
CA ALA A 47 24.99 -22.31 19.19
C ALA A 47 25.75 -21.28 18.32
N ALA A 48 26.90 -20.87 18.86
CA ALA A 48 28.20 -20.57 18.25
C ALA A 48 28.35 -19.76 16.93
N SER A 49 29.11 -18.67 17.08
CA SER A 49 29.81 -17.86 16.08
C SER A 49 30.89 -18.62 15.30
N GLU A 50 31.00 -18.39 13.99
CA GLU A 50 32.27 -18.51 13.27
C GLU A 50 32.50 -17.33 12.32
N ASP A 51 33.77 -16.94 12.30
CA ASP A 51 34.46 -15.78 11.74
C ASP A 51 34.72 -15.97 10.23
N LEU A 52 34.53 -14.92 9.42
CA LEU A 52 34.85 -14.93 7.99
C LEU A 52 35.87 -13.83 7.68
N SER A 53 37.13 -14.24 7.49
CA SER A 53 38.18 -13.41 6.90
C SER A 53 38.94 -14.18 5.81
N ALA A 54 39.07 -13.51 4.64
CA ALA A 54 39.94 -13.79 3.47
C ALA A 54 39.72 -15.14 2.74
N ASP A 55 39.92 -15.33 1.43
CA ASP A 55 40.86 -14.71 0.48
C ASP A 55 40.40 -14.99 -0.97
N ILE A 56 40.94 -14.20 -1.91
CA ILE A 56 40.67 -14.18 -3.35
C ILE A 56 41.51 -15.26 -4.08
N GLY A 57 40.91 -16.01 -5.00
CA GLY A 57 41.62 -16.95 -5.89
C GLY A 57 40.85 -17.36 -7.15
N THR A 58 41.46 -17.13 -8.31
CA THR A 58 40.98 -17.28 -9.71
C THR A 58 40.57 -18.70 -10.16
N PRO A 59 39.76 -18.83 -11.25
CA PRO A 59 39.24 -20.12 -11.72
C PRO A 59 40.21 -20.83 -12.67
N ASN A 60 40.34 -22.15 -12.53
CA ASN A 60 40.96 -23.01 -13.53
C ASN A 60 40.05 -24.19 -13.87
N ASN A 61 40.00 -24.44 -15.17
CA ASN A 61 39.06 -25.29 -15.89
C ASN A 61 39.70 -26.68 -16.10
N THR A 62 39.15 -27.75 -15.52
CA THR A 62 39.41 -29.13 -15.97
C THR A 62 38.26 -30.07 -15.61
N THR A 63 37.75 -30.71 -16.65
CA THR A 63 36.72 -31.74 -16.70
C THR A 63 37.23 -33.05 -16.10
N GLU A 64 36.50 -33.65 -15.15
CA GLU A 64 36.59 -35.08 -14.85
C GLU A 64 35.19 -35.64 -14.59
N VAL A 65 34.81 -36.61 -15.42
CA VAL A 65 33.53 -37.32 -15.40
C VAL A 65 33.71 -38.57 -14.54
N VAL A 66 32.97 -38.68 -13.44
CA VAL A 66 32.80 -39.92 -12.69
C VAL A 66 31.33 -40.33 -12.76
N SER A 67 31.06 -41.39 -13.51
CA SER A 67 29.76 -42.04 -13.67
C SER A 67 29.45 -42.97 -12.51
N VAL A 68 28.26 -42.82 -11.91
CA VAL A 68 27.62 -43.81 -11.01
C VAL A 68 26.28 -44.22 -11.66
N PRO A 69 25.87 -45.52 -11.64
CA PRO A 69 24.74 -45.99 -12.44
C PRO A 69 23.37 -45.64 -11.85
N ASP A 70 22.47 -45.40 -12.80
CA ASP A 70 21.02 -45.21 -12.82
C ASP A 70 20.20 -46.12 -11.86
N SER A 71 19.27 -45.50 -11.12
CA SER A 71 18.03 -46.14 -10.67
C SER A 71 16.86 -45.25 -11.09
N GLY A 72 16.30 -45.59 -12.24
CA GLY A 72 15.27 -44.85 -12.97
C GLY A 72 14.12 -44.28 -12.15
N THR A 73 13.85 -43.01 -12.40
CA THR A 73 12.50 -42.44 -12.43
C THR A 73 12.44 -41.59 -13.70
N GLN A 74 11.65 -42.02 -14.68
CA GLN A 74 11.48 -41.30 -15.93
C GLN A 74 10.79 -39.95 -15.65
N SER A 75 11.54 -38.86 -15.73
CA SER A 75 10.99 -37.53 -15.95
C SER A 75 10.49 -37.48 -17.39
N ASN A 76 9.16 -37.47 -17.58
CA ASN A 76 8.59 -37.04 -18.85
C ASN A 76 8.80 -35.53 -18.91
N GLU A 77 9.72 -35.08 -19.77
CA GLU A 77 9.74 -33.68 -20.22
C GLU A 77 8.39 -33.39 -20.89
N ALA A 78 7.52 -32.67 -20.18
CA ALA A 78 6.30 -32.14 -20.73
C ALA A 78 6.67 -30.94 -21.61
N THR A 79 6.28 -31.00 -22.88
CA THR A 79 6.39 -29.87 -23.80
C THR A 79 5.10 -29.07 -23.73
N THR A 80 5.22 -27.74 -23.82
CA THR A 80 4.10 -26.80 -23.86
C THR A 80 3.04 -27.24 -24.89
N PRO A 81 1.74 -27.22 -24.56
CA PRO A 81 0.69 -27.60 -25.51
C PRO A 81 0.73 -26.66 -26.72
N ALA A 82 0.78 -27.24 -27.92
CA ALA A 82 0.74 -26.52 -29.18
C ALA A 82 -0.71 -26.32 -29.66
N PRO A 83 -1.04 -25.21 -30.34
CA PRO A 83 -2.36 -25.01 -30.92
C PRO A 83 -2.71 -26.16 -31.88
N ASP A 84 -3.98 -26.56 -31.88
CA ASP A 84 -4.47 -27.57 -32.81
C ASP A 84 -4.59 -27.01 -34.25
N GLN A 85 -4.96 -27.88 -35.20
CA GLN A 85 -5.10 -27.48 -36.62
C GLN A 85 -6.26 -26.50 -36.88
N THR A 86 -7.05 -26.16 -35.87
CA THR A 86 -8.12 -25.15 -35.94
C THR A 86 -7.71 -23.80 -35.37
N GLY A 87 -6.50 -23.70 -34.80
CA GLY A 87 -6.00 -22.48 -34.16
C GLY A 87 -6.52 -22.28 -32.74
N LEU A 88 -7.03 -23.35 -32.11
CA LEU A 88 -7.48 -23.37 -30.73
C LEU A 88 -6.41 -24.00 -29.84
N LEU A 89 -6.22 -23.43 -28.65
CA LEU A 89 -5.35 -23.99 -27.61
C LEU A 89 -6.20 -24.42 -26.41
N TYR A 90 -6.41 -25.73 -26.27
CA TYR A 90 -7.25 -26.27 -25.22
C TYR A 90 -6.54 -26.32 -23.87
N ILE A 91 -7.33 -26.04 -22.83
CA ILE A 91 -7.05 -26.34 -21.43
C ILE A 91 -7.72 -27.67 -21.09
N TYR A 92 -8.99 -27.85 -21.49
CA TYR A 92 -9.75 -29.08 -21.30
C TYR A 92 -10.60 -29.40 -22.54
N GLN A 93 -10.50 -30.63 -23.03
CA GLN A 93 -11.34 -31.23 -24.08
C GLN A 93 -11.41 -32.74 -23.83
N ASP A 94 -12.51 -33.23 -23.26
CA ASP A 94 -12.70 -34.59 -22.73
C ASP A 94 -11.70 -35.06 -21.65
N ASP A 95 -10.53 -34.42 -21.58
CA ASP A 95 -9.47 -34.60 -20.60
C ASP A 95 -8.69 -33.28 -20.45
N LEU A 96 -7.97 -33.15 -19.33
CA LEU A 96 -7.11 -32.00 -19.10
C LEU A 96 -5.90 -32.08 -20.04
N SER A 97 -5.59 -30.97 -20.72
CA SER A 97 -4.48 -30.93 -21.67
C SER A 97 -3.14 -31.18 -20.97
N ILE A 98 -2.21 -31.82 -21.67
CA ILE A 98 -0.91 -32.19 -21.10
C ILE A 98 -0.17 -30.97 -20.52
N GLY A 99 0.45 -31.15 -19.35
CA GLY A 99 1.21 -30.12 -18.65
C GLY A 99 0.39 -29.32 -17.63
N TRP A 100 -0.93 -29.25 -17.78
CA TRP A 100 -1.79 -28.64 -16.78
C TRP A 100 -1.90 -29.54 -15.55
N GLY A 101 -1.63 -28.98 -14.37
CA GLY A 101 -1.91 -29.61 -13.09
C GLY A 101 -3.12 -28.99 -12.40
N GLU A 102 -3.59 -29.63 -11.35
CA GLU A 102 -4.85 -29.32 -10.67
C GLU A 102 -4.60 -28.81 -9.24
N TRP A 103 -5.21 -27.68 -8.89
CA TRP A 103 -5.06 -26.93 -7.63
C TRP A 103 -6.41 -26.36 -7.15
N SER A 104 -7.44 -27.20 -7.16
CA SER A 104 -8.78 -26.84 -6.69
C SER A 104 -8.91 -26.98 -5.18
N TRP A 105 -9.87 -26.28 -4.60
CA TRP A 105 -10.17 -26.37 -3.17
C TRP A 105 -11.68 -26.37 -2.94
N ASP A 106 -12.10 -27.05 -1.87
CA ASP A 106 -13.48 -27.06 -1.39
C ASP A 106 -14.53 -27.47 -2.47
N ILE A 107 -14.10 -28.25 -3.46
CA ILE A 107 -14.96 -28.81 -4.51
C ILE A 107 -14.80 -30.33 -4.61
N THR A 108 -15.80 -31.00 -5.16
CA THR A 108 -15.65 -32.33 -5.76
C THR A 108 -15.56 -32.19 -7.28
N VAL A 109 -14.44 -32.61 -7.86
CA VAL A 109 -14.18 -32.54 -9.31
C VAL A 109 -14.22 -33.94 -9.96
N ASN A 110 -14.84 -34.05 -11.12
CA ASN A 110 -14.85 -35.25 -11.95
C ASN A 110 -14.58 -34.90 -13.42
N TYR A 111 -13.35 -35.14 -13.88
CA TYR A 111 -12.92 -34.96 -15.27
C TYR A 111 -13.48 -36.02 -16.23
N GLN A 112 -14.11 -37.07 -15.71
CA GLN A 112 -14.54 -38.25 -16.44
C GLN A 112 -16.07 -38.36 -16.46
N ASN A 113 -16.78 -37.24 -16.46
CA ASN A 113 -18.24 -37.21 -16.39
C ASN A 113 -18.88 -37.57 -17.74
N PRO A 114 -19.64 -38.67 -17.86
CA PRO A 114 -20.18 -39.14 -19.14
C PRO A 114 -21.54 -38.52 -19.52
N ASP A 115 -22.20 -37.80 -18.61
CA ASP A 115 -23.47 -37.10 -18.84
C ASP A 115 -23.69 -36.02 -17.76
N PRO A 116 -24.09 -34.79 -18.11
CA PRO A 116 -24.25 -34.26 -19.46
C PRO A 116 -22.89 -34.00 -20.13
N VAL A 117 -22.85 -34.03 -21.46
CA VAL A 117 -21.66 -33.76 -22.29
C VAL A 117 -22.02 -32.71 -23.34
N TYR A 118 -21.15 -31.72 -23.57
CA TYR A 118 -21.40 -30.73 -24.62
C TYR A 118 -21.01 -31.32 -25.96
N LYS A 119 -19.81 -31.92 -26.01
CA LYS A 119 -19.23 -32.45 -27.23
C LYS A 119 -18.41 -33.71 -26.94
N ASP A 120 -18.35 -34.59 -27.93
CA ASP A 120 -17.56 -35.82 -27.89
C ASP A 120 -17.93 -36.80 -26.75
N GLN A 121 -17.10 -37.00 -25.73
CA GLN A 121 -17.24 -38.13 -24.80
C GLN A 121 -17.58 -37.75 -23.36
N ARG A 122 -17.00 -36.67 -22.83
CA ARG A 122 -17.01 -36.35 -21.40
C ARG A 122 -16.97 -34.84 -21.16
N SER A 123 -17.58 -34.42 -20.06
CA SER A 123 -17.43 -33.07 -19.52
C SER A 123 -16.68 -33.09 -18.18
N LEU A 124 -16.31 -31.90 -17.73
CA LEU A 124 -15.81 -31.66 -16.38
C LEU A 124 -16.99 -31.32 -15.47
N SER A 125 -17.26 -32.16 -14.47
CA SER A 125 -18.26 -31.88 -13.44
C SER A 125 -17.60 -31.34 -12.17
N ILE A 126 -18.14 -30.24 -11.63
CA ILE A 126 -17.65 -29.60 -10.42
C ILE A 126 -18.83 -29.37 -9.46
N THR A 127 -18.68 -29.81 -8.21
CA THR A 127 -19.65 -29.56 -7.13
C THR A 127 -18.99 -28.83 -5.98
N PRO A 128 -19.32 -27.55 -5.74
CA PRO A 128 -18.85 -26.80 -4.58
C PRO A 128 -19.35 -27.40 -3.26
N ASP A 129 -18.50 -27.44 -2.24
CA ASP A 129 -18.89 -27.84 -0.87
C ASP A 129 -19.31 -26.64 0.00
N ARG A 130 -18.87 -25.42 -0.35
CA ARG A 130 -19.17 -24.17 0.33
C ARG A 130 -19.02 -22.94 -0.58
N ALA A 131 -19.34 -21.77 -0.04
CA ALA A 131 -19.08 -20.47 -0.66
C ALA A 131 -17.59 -20.25 -0.97
N TRP A 132 -17.27 -19.64 -2.11
CA TRP A 132 -15.89 -19.34 -2.53
C TRP A 132 -14.98 -20.56 -2.72
N ALA A 133 -15.56 -21.73 -2.95
CA ALA A 133 -14.83 -22.88 -3.47
C ALA A 133 -14.42 -22.63 -4.94
N GLY A 134 -13.42 -23.34 -5.43
CA GLY A 134 -12.95 -23.08 -6.78
C GLY A 134 -12.26 -24.25 -7.44
N TRP A 135 -12.52 -24.37 -8.74
CA TRP A 135 -11.73 -25.19 -9.64
C TRP A 135 -10.57 -24.36 -10.17
N GLY A 136 -9.35 -24.87 -10.03
CA GLY A 136 -8.14 -24.21 -10.47
C GLY A 136 -7.20 -25.18 -11.17
N VAL A 137 -6.67 -24.78 -12.32
CA VAL A 137 -5.60 -25.52 -13.01
C VAL A 137 -4.47 -24.59 -13.39
N TRP A 138 -3.26 -25.13 -13.43
CA TRP A 138 -2.02 -24.38 -13.57
C TRP A 138 -1.04 -25.03 -14.54
N LEU A 139 -0.25 -24.22 -15.23
CA LEU A 139 0.79 -24.59 -16.17
C LEU A 139 2.08 -23.80 -15.87
N ASP A 140 3.14 -24.49 -15.48
CA ASP A 140 4.40 -23.87 -15.06
C ASP A 140 5.05 -23.01 -16.16
N ASP A 141 5.03 -23.49 -17.40
CA ASP A 141 5.62 -22.78 -18.55
C ASP A 141 4.80 -21.56 -19.01
N GLY A 142 3.52 -21.49 -18.60
CA GLY A 142 2.57 -20.48 -19.03
C GLY A 142 2.18 -20.56 -20.51
N ILE A 143 1.25 -19.70 -20.91
CA ILE A 143 0.71 -19.56 -22.26
C ILE A 143 0.77 -18.09 -22.68
N ASP A 144 1.28 -17.86 -23.90
CA ASP A 144 1.21 -16.55 -24.55
C ASP A 144 -0.17 -16.37 -25.18
N THR A 145 -0.93 -15.43 -24.63
CA THR A 145 -2.29 -15.15 -25.09
C THR A 145 -2.33 -14.21 -26.29
N THR A 146 -1.20 -13.64 -26.72
CA THR A 146 -1.09 -12.72 -27.87
C THR A 146 -1.83 -13.17 -29.13
N PRO A 147 -1.86 -14.47 -29.50
CA PRO A 147 -2.55 -14.92 -30.71
C PRO A 147 -4.10 -14.94 -30.60
N PHE A 148 -4.65 -14.93 -29.38
CA PHE A 148 -6.05 -15.29 -29.13
C PHE A 148 -6.90 -14.07 -28.76
N ALA A 149 -8.18 -14.09 -29.15
CA ALA A 149 -9.13 -13.03 -28.80
C ALA A 149 -9.97 -13.39 -27.57
N TYR A 150 -10.29 -14.67 -27.41
CA TYR A 150 -11.27 -15.15 -26.44
C TYR A 150 -10.77 -16.36 -25.67
N LEU A 151 -11.25 -16.48 -24.43
CA LEU A 151 -11.37 -17.75 -23.73
C LEU A 151 -12.76 -18.32 -24.02
N ASN A 152 -12.81 -19.50 -24.61
CA ASN A 152 -14.04 -20.24 -24.90
C ASN A 152 -14.30 -21.25 -23.80
N ILE A 153 -15.55 -21.34 -23.35
CA ILE A 153 -15.99 -22.31 -22.34
C ILE A 153 -17.42 -22.73 -22.69
N ALA A 154 -17.70 -24.02 -22.78
CA ALA A 154 -19.07 -24.52 -22.75
C ALA A 154 -19.48 -24.73 -21.30
N THR A 155 -20.65 -24.20 -20.91
CA THR A 155 -21.11 -24.17 -19.52
C THR A 155 -22.54 -24.67 -19.40
N GLN A 156 -22.83 -25.35 -18.29
CA GLN A 156 -24.17 -25.78 -17.87
C GLN A 156 -24.21 -25.89 -16.34
N ALA A 157 -25.39 -25.69 -15.74
CA ALA A 157 -25.60 -25.91 -14.31
C ALA A 157 -26.86 -26.72 -14.01
N THR A 158 -26.94 -27.22 -12.78
CA THR A 158 -28.12 -27.92 -12.24
C THR A 158 -29.17 -26.99 -11.63
N ASN A 159 -28.74 -25.85 -11.09
CA ASN A 159 -29.59 -24.88 -10.40
C ASN A 159 -29.68 -23.56 -11.18
N LYS A 160 -30.81 -22.87 -11.03
CA LYS A 160 -31.04 -21.56 -11.64
C LYS A 160 -30.39 -20.44 -10.83
N ASP A 161 -30.04 -19.35 -11.52
CA ASP A 161 -29.54 -18.10 -10.93
C ASP A 161 -28.24 -18.27 -10.12
N GLU A 162 -27.38 -19.21 -10.53
CA GLU A 162 -26.06 -19.44 -9.93
C GLU A 162 -24.96 -18.74 -10.73
N TRP A 163 -24.11 -17.99 -10.03
CA TRP A 163 -23.05 -17.18 -10.63
C TRP A 163 -21.67 -17.72 -10.23
N TYR A 164 -20.77 -17.75 -11.21
CA TYR A 164 -19.38 -18.13 -11.05
C TYR A 164 -18.47 -17.05 -11.62
N PHE A 165 -17.28 -16.90 -11.06
CA PHE A 165 -16.29 -15.91 -11.48
C PHE A 165 -15.09 -16.60 -12.11
N VAL A 166 -14.78 -16.22 -13.35
CA VAL A 166 -13.65 -16.76 -14.13
C VAL A 166 -12.46 -15.82 -14.04
N TYR A 167 -11.30 -16.35 -13.67
CA TYR A 167 -10.02 -15.64 -13.63
C TYR A 167 -8.99 -16.35 -14.48
N LEU A 168 -8.13 -15.58 -15.15
CA LEU A 168 -6.85 -16.05 -15.65
C LEU A 168 -5.76 -15.56 -14.70
N LEU A 169 -4.77 -16.42 -14.44
CA LEU A 169 -3.81 -16.23 -13.37
C LEU A 169 -2.44 -15.81 -13.90
N ASP A 170 -1.78 -14.90 -13.20
CA ASP A 170 -0.38 -14.55 -13.40
C ASP A 170 0.56 -15.62 -12.86
N ARG A 171 1.89 -15.40 -12.93
CA ARG A 171 2.91 -16.35 -12.44
C ARG A 171 2.91 -16.56 -10.92
N ASN A 172 2.28 -15.68 -10.16
CA ASN A 172 2.19 -15.77 -8.71
C ASN A 172 0.90 -16.48 -8.25
N GLY A 173 -0.01 -16.81 -9.16
CA GLY A 173 -1.31 -17.40 -8.83
C GLY A 173 -2.42 -16.36 -8.64
N GLU A 174 -2.14 -15.09 -8.92
CA GLU A 174 -3.09 -13.99 -8.74
C GLU A 174 -3.94 -13.77 -9.99
N GLY A 175 -5.20 -13.40 -9.81
CA GLY A 175 -6.11 -13.11 -10.91
C GLY A 175 -5.70 -11.83 -11.64
N LEU A 176 -5.60 -11.89 -12.98
CA LEU A 176 -5.29 -10.72 -13.83
C LEU A 176 -6.44 -9.70 -13.92
N SER A 177 -7.66 -10.12 -13.58
CA SER A 177 -8.82 -9.26 -13.40
C SER A 177 -9.20 -9.23 -11.92
N PRO A 178 -9.43 -8.05 -11.31
CA PRO A 178 -9.69 -7.91 -9.88
C PRO A 178 -11.00 -8.59 -9.46
N ASP A 179 -12.06 -8.43 -10.25
CA ASP A 179 -13.39 -8.96 -9.93
C ASP A 179 -13.67 -10.30 -10.63
N GLY A 180 -12.86 -10.67 -11.62
CA GLY A 180 -13.11 -11.83 -12.49
C GLY A 180 -14.31 -11.60 -13.41
N TYR A 181 -14.45 -12.47 -14.41
CA TYR A 181 -15.58 -12.40 -15.33
C TYR A 181 -16.75 -13.24 -14.82
N ALA A 182 -17.87 -12.60 -14.52
CA ALA A 182 -19.06 -13.28 -14.01
C ALA A 182 -19.80 -14.06 -15.12
N ILE A 183 -20.06 -15.33 -14.87
CA ILE A 183 -20.82 -16.22 -15.76
C ILE A 183 -22.02 -16.82 -15.03
N ASN A 184 -23.11 -17.02 -15.77
CA ASN A 184 -24.33 -17.67 -15.27
C ASN A 184 -24.71 -18.80 -16.22
N PRO A 185 -24.24 -20.03 -15.95
CA PRO A 185 -24.53 -21.17 -16.81
C PRO A 185 -26.03 -21.50 -16.86
N PRO A 186 -26.58 -21.84 -18.04
CA PRO A 186 -27.98 -22.21 -18.12
C PRO A 186 -28.27 -23.56 -17.47
N VAL A 187 -29.51 -23.72 -17.00
CA VAL A 187 -29.95 -24.93 -16.30
C VAL A 187 -30.26 -26.04 -17.29
N ASN A 188 -29.69 -27.23 -17.08
CA ASN A 188 -29.98 -28.45 -17.86
C ASN A 188 -29.89 -28.28 -19.38
N SER A 189 -29.07 -27.34 -19.83
CA SER A 189 -28.76 -27.07 -21.24
C SER A 189 -27.36 -26.47 -21.34
N TRP A 190 -26.72 -26.59 -22.49
CA TRP A 190 -25.39 -26.04 -22.71
C TRP A 190 -25.44 -24.65 -23.34
N SER A 191 -24.54 -23.77 -22.90
CA SER A 191 -24.19 -22.55 -23.61
C SER A 191 -22.68 -22.44 -23.75
N GLU A 192 -22.22 -22.19 -24.97
CA GLU A 192 -20.86 -21.76 -25.21
C GLU A 192 -20.74 -20.25 -24.96
N ILE A 193 -19.76 -19.87 -24.18
CA ILE A 193 -19.42 -18.47 -23.91
C ILE A 193 -18.04 -18.16 -24.45
N GLN A 194 -17.91 -16.99 -25.08
CA GLN A 194 -16.64 -16.44 -25.51
C GLN A 194 -16.35 -15.23 -24.64
N ILE A 195 -15.41 -15.38 -23.70
CA ILE A 195 -15.01 -14.31 -22.80
C ILE A 195 -13.85 -13.56 -23.45
N PRO A 196 -13.99 -12.26 -23.77
CA PRO A 196 -12.89 -11.50 -24.34
C PRO A 196 -11.71 -11.47 -23.38
N LEU A 197 -10.51 -11.78 -23.88
CA LEU A 197 -9.31 -11.77 -23.02
C LEU A 197 -9.01 -10.37 -22.45
N SER A 198 -9.47 -9.31 -23.11
CA SER A 198 -9.38 -7.95 -22.58
C SER A 198 -10.18 -7.74 -21.29
N GLU A 199 -11.35 -8.38 -21.14
CA GLU A 199 -12.18 -8.30 -19.92
C GLU A 199 -11.57 -9.10 -18.76
N LEU A 200 -10.71 -10.06 -19.09
CA LEU A 200 -9.97 -10.88 -18.11
C LEU A 200 -8.59 -10.30 -17.76
N GLY A 201 -8.23 -9.11 -18.29
CA GLY A 201 -6.87 -8.55 -18.13
C GLY A 201 -5.77 -9.38 -18.80
N ALA A 202 -6.15 -10.28 -19.71
CA ALA A 202 -5.30 -11.33 -20.26
C ALA A 202 -5.04 -11.18 -21.76
N ALA A 203 -5.25 -10.01 -22.35
CA ALA A 203 -4.89 -9.75 -23.74
C ALA A 203 -3.39 -9.45 -23.86
N TYR A 204 -2.71 -10.08 -24.83
CA TYR A 204 -1.29 -9.83 -25.14
C TYR A 204 -0.33 -10.03 -23.97
N THR A 205 -0.53 -11.09 -23.18
CA THR A 205 0.25 -11.36 -21.97
C THR A 205 0.52 -12.86 -21.78
N GLN A 206 1.26 -13.19 -20.73
CA GLN A 206 1.47 -14.57 -20.27
C GLN A 206 0.46 -14.90 -19.17
N ILE A 207 -0.20 -16.05 -19.27
CA ILE A 207 -1.03 -16.63 -18.20
C ILE A 207 -0.44 -17.95 -17.75
N HIS A 208 -0.55 -18.26 -16.46
CA HIS A 208 -0.08 -19.52 -15.89
C HIS A 208 -1.21 -20.39 -15.34
N GLY A 209 -2.43 -19.86 -15.24
CA GLY A 209 -3.55 -20.63 -14.73
C GLY A 209 -4.92 -20.10 -15.14
N ILE A 210 -5.94 -20.91 -14.86
CA ILE A 210 -7.34 -20.51 -14.88
C ILE A 210 -7.99 -20.94 -13.56
N ARG A 211 -8.88 -20.10 -13.05
CA ARG A 211 -9.63 -20.34 -11.81
C ARG A 211 -11.09 -19.97 -12.01
N ILE A 212 -11.99 -20.85 -11.60
CA ILE A 212 -13.45 -20.64 -11.65
C ILE A 212 -14.01 -20.88 -10.26
N MET A 213 -14.60 -19.83 -9.66
CA MET A 213 -15.07 -19.83 -8.27
C MET A 213 -16.57 -19.59 -8.19
N ASN A 214 -17.24 -20.22 -7.23
CA ASN A 214 -18.64 -19.93 -6.93
C ASN A 214 -18.80 -18.73 -5.99
N SER A 215 -19.95 -18.05 -6.09
CA SER A 215 -20.37 -17.02 -5.13
C SER A 215 -20.90 -17.61 -3.81
N GLU A 216 -21.20 -16.75 -2.83
CA GLU A 216 -21.69 -17.15 -1.50
C GLU A 216 -22.99 -17.98 -1.49
N SER A 217 -23.81 -17.88 -2.53
CA SER A 217 -25.13 -18.52 -2.60
C SER A 217 -25.20 -19.71 -3.58
N THR A 218 -24.07 -20.12 -4.16
CA THR A 218 -24.03 -21.08 -5.27
C THR A 218 -23.40 -22.39 -4.84
N LEU A 219 -24.20 -23.46 -4.72
CA LEU A 219 -23.72 -24.80 -4.30
C LEU A 219 -24.15 -25.92 -5.25
N GLY A 220 -24.82 -25.59 -6.35
CA GLY A 220 -25.18 -26.54 -7.39
C GLY A 220 -23.96 -27.05 -8.15
N THR A 221 -24.07 -28.28 -8.66
CA THR A 221 -23.11 -28.82 -9.63
C THR A 221 -23.19 -28.03 -10.93
N TYR A 222 -22.04 -27.64 -11.44
CA TYR A 222 -21.87 -27.08 -12.78
C TYR A 222 -20.94 -27.95 -13.61
N TYR A 223 -21.09 -27.83 -14.92
CA TYR A 223 -20.38 -28.61 -15.91
C TYR A 223 -19.66 -27.67 -16.87
N LEU A 224 -18.42 -27.99 -17.17
CA LEU A 224 -17.59 -27.28 -18.14
C LEU A 224 -17.16 -28.25 -19.23
N ASP A 225 -17.03 -27.74 -20.45
CA ASP A 225 -16.52 -28.50 -21.58
C ASP A 225 -15.83 -27.55 -22.57
N GLU A 226 -14.99 -28.09 -23.46
CA GLU A 226 -14.28 -27.33 -24.52
C GLU A 226 -13.63 -26.02 -24.01
N ILE A 227 -12.87 -26.09 -22.91
CA ILE A 227 -12.18 -24.94 -22.33
C ILE A 227 -10.92 -24.68 -23.14
N GLY A 228 -10.80 -23.51 -23.78
CA GLY A 228 -9.62 -23.19 -24.56
C GLY A 228 -9.57 -21.78 -25.10
N PHE A 229 -8.39 -21.34 -25.53
CA PHE A 229 -8.19 -20.06 -26.17
C PHE A 229 -8.49 -20.15 -27.67
N GLY A 230 -9.16 -19.13 -28.20
CA GLY A 230 -9.58 -19.12 -29.59
C GLY A 230 -9.87 -17.76 -30.19
N GLY A 231 -10.22 -17.81 -31.47
CA GLY A 231 -10.31 -16.62 -32.33
C GLY A 231 -8.93 -16.05 -32.64
N THR A 232 -8.82 -15.31 -33.74
CA THR A 232 -7.65 -14.46 -33.95
C THR A 232 -7.85 -13.19 -33.16
N ALA A 233 -6.91 -12.88 -32.24
CA ALA A 233 -6.83 -11.55 -31.64
C ALA A 233 -7.01 -10.52 -32.78
N PRO A 234 -7.98 -9.59 -32.70
CA PRO A 234 -8.02 -8.53 -33.68
C PRO A 234 -6.65 -7.88 -33.64
N LYS A 235 -5.87 -8.00 -34.73
CA LYS A 235 -4.57 -7.31 -34.86
C LYS A 235 -4.83 -5.92 -34.31
N PRO A 236 -4.11 -5.46 -33.27
CA PRO A 236 -4.42 -4.20 -32.61
C PRO A 236 -4.65 -3.20 -33.72
N THR A 237 -5.93 -2.89 -33.95
CA THR A 237 -6.29 -1.90 -34.92
C THR A 237 -5.85 -0.70 -34.14
N ALA A 238 -4.66 -0.19 -34.47
CA ALA A 238 -4.13 1.00 -33.83
C ALA A 238 -5.34 1.92 -33.74
N THR A 239 -5.84 2.13 -32.52
CA THR A 239 -6.86 3.13 -32.25
C THR A 239 -6.39 4.31 -33.06
N PRO A 240 -7.13 4.77 -34.09
CA PRO A 240 -6.59 5.68 -35.08
C PRO A 240 -5.90 6.74 -34.27
N ILE A 241 -4.56 6.76 -34.32
CA ILE A 241 -3.79 7.71 -33.54
C ILE A 241 -4.42 9.01 -33.98
N PRO A 242 -5.09 9.77 -33.09
CA PRO A 242 -5.69 11.01 -33.50
C PRO A 242 -4.60 11.72 -34.29
N PRO A 243 -4.86 12.04 -35.58
CA PRO A 243 -3.79 12.43 -36.51
C PRO A 243 -2.93 13.43 -35.76
N PRO A 244 -1.60 13.18 -35.64
CA PRO A 244 -0.77 13.76 -34.60
C PRO A 244 -1.23 15.17 -34.37
N GLN A 245 -1.92 15.38 -33.24
CA GLN A 245 -2.38 16.70 -32.91
C GLN A 245 -1.09 17.50 -32.93
N ASN A 246 -1.00 18.49 -33.82
CA ASN A 246 0.12 19.41 -33.80
C ASN A 246 -0.07 20.27 -32.55
N ILE A 247 0.28 19.68 -31.40
CA ILE A 247 0.28 20.34 -30.12
C ILE A 247 1.50 21.23 -30.17
N GLN A 248 1.25 22.52 -30.40
CA GLN A 248 2.28 23.51 -30.29
C GLN A 248 2.49 23.81 -28.80
N LEU A 249 3.45 23.12 -28.18
CA LEU A 249 3.95 23.52 -26.87
C LEU A 249 4.77 24.80 -27.04
N SER A 250 4.22 25.91 -26.56
CA SER A 250 4.94 27.18 -26.49
C SER A 250 5.46 27.37 -25.07
N VAL A 251 6.78 27.40 -24.91
CA VAL A 251 7.42 27.70 -23.63
C VAL A 251 7.82 29.17 -23.62
N ASP A 252 7.26 29.97 -22.71
CA ASP A 252 7.73 31.33 -22.45
C ASP A 252 8.73 31.33 -21.29
N ALA A 253 10.02 31.17 -21.61
CA ALA A 253 11.10 31.18 -20.62
C ALA A 253 11.29 32.54 -19.89
N ARG A 254 10.56 33.60 -20.29
CA ARG A 254 10.57 34.90 -19.60
C ARG A 254 9.59 34.95 -18.44
N GLN A 255 8.69 33.98 -18.34
CA GLN A 255 7.68 33.91 -17.29
C GLN A 255 8.03 32.78 -16.30
N LEU A 256 8.60 33.16 -15.15
CA LEU A 256 8.70 32.25 -14.00
C LEU A 256 7.32 32.16 -13.33
N VAL A 257 6.72 30.97 -13.34
CA VAL A 257 5.37 30.74 -12.76
C VAL A 257 5.48 30.30 -11.31
N HIS A 258 6.11 29.15 -11.07
CA HIS A 258 6.39 28.62 -9.73
C HIS A 258 7.81 28.07 -9.70
N PRO A 259 8.76 28.75 -9.03
CA PRO A 259 10.09 28.20 -8.85
C PRO A 259 9.98 26.92 -8.02
N PHE A 260 10.65 25.86 -8.47
CA PHE A 260 10.80 24.63 -7.71
C PHE A 260 11.88 24.84 -6.66
N SER A 261 11.56 24.60 -5.38
CA SER A 261 12.55 24.61 -4.30
C SER A 261 12.80 23.18 -3.82
N ASN A 262 13.96 22.93 -3.22
CA ASN A 262 14.30 21.61 -2.71
C ASN A 262 13.33 21.16 -1.61
N GLU A 263 12.75 22.11 -0.87
CA GLU A 263 11.76 21.86 0.17
C GLU A 263 10.44 21.28 -0.35
N MET A 264 10.23 21.27 -1.68
CA MET A 264 9.12 20.55 -2.31
C MET A 264 9.35 19.04 -2.40
N LEU A 265 10.58 18.57 -2.18
CA LEU A 265 10.94 17.15 -2.12
C LEU A 265 11.04 16.73 -0.64
N GLY A 266 10.01 16.04 -0.16
CA GLY A 266 9.91 15.62 1.23
C GLY A 266 9.85 14.09 1.38
N VAL A 267 10.38 13.58 2.48
CA VAL A 267 10.21 12.18 2.91
C VAL A 267 9.65 12.18 4.34
N ALA A 268 8.64 11.35 4.59
CA ALA A 268 8.17 11.08 5.94
C ALA A 268 8.92 9.89 6.52
N LEU A 269 9.47 10.05 7.73
CA LEU A 269 10.06 8.99 8.53
C LEU A 269 9.21 8.76 9.77
N VAL A 270 9.11 7.49 10.19
CA VAL A 270 8.22 7.08 11.26
C VAL A 270 8.99 6.58 12.49
N ASN A 271 8.67 7.03 13.72
CA ASN A 271 9.42 6.60 14.91
C ASN A 271 9.29 5.09 15.22
N TRP A 272 8.20 4.44 14.81
CA TRP A 272 8.05 3.00 15.03
C TRP A 272 9.03 2.16 14.21
N GLU A 273 9.58 2.67 13.10
CA GLU A 273 10.64 1.99 12.36
C GLU A 273 11.94 1.88 13.17
N HIS A 274 12.10 2.75 14.17
CA HIS A 274 13.27 2.84 15.04
C HIS A 274 13.01 2.29 16.44
N SER A 275 11.88 1.61 16.65
CA SER A 275 11.55 0.89 17.88
C SER A 275 12.32 -0.43 18.01
N TRP A 276 12.44 -0.96 19.24
CA TRP A 276 12.97 -2.31 19.54
C TRP A 276 14.39 -2.57 19.01
N ASP A 277 15.39 -1.87 19.56
CA ASP A 277 16.81 -2.00 19.18
C ASP A 277 17.16 -1.66 17.73
N LYS A 278 16.21 -1.09 16.97
CA LYS A 278 16.46 -0.67 15.60
C LYS A 278 17.23 0.64 15.54
N TYR A 279 17.95 0.82 14.44
CA TYR A 279 18.77 1.99 14.17
C TYR A 279 17.92 3.24 13.99
N PHE A 280 18.33 4.35 14.61
CA PHE A 280 17.81 5.67 14.27
C PHE A 280 18.30 6.10 12.88
N PRO A 281 17.68 7.10 12.22
CA PRO A 281 17.97 7.45 10.84
C PRO A 281 19.47 7.68 10.51
N ALA A 282 20.21 8.40 11.35
CA ALA A 282 21.64 8.66 11.12
C ALA A 282 22.54 7.45 11.38
N ASP A 283 22.03 6.42 12.06
CA ASP A 283 22.77 5.18 12.31
C ASP A 283 22.67 4.21 11.11
N VAL A 284 21.70 4.42 10.21
CA VAL A 284 21.48 3.55 9.04
C VAL A 284 22.56 3.82 7.97
N PRO A 285 23.39 2.81 7.62
CA PRO A 285 24.43 2.98 6.61
C PRO A 285 23.87 3.47 5.28
N HIS A 286 24.54 4.46 4.68
CA HIS A 286 24.19 5.06 3.38
C HIS A 286 22.83 5.76 3.27
N LEU A 287 22.00 5.79 4.33
CA LEU A 287 20.68 6.42 4.24
C LEU A 287 20.78 7.92 3.93
N ALA A 288 21.70 8.63 4.58
CA ALA A 288 21.93 10.04 4.31
C ALA A 288 22.43 10.30 2.86
N GLU A 289 23.16 9.35 2.27
CA GLU A 289 23.62 9.45 0.87
C GLU A 289 22.43 9.31 -0.09
N VAL A 290 21.50 8.40 0.20
CA VAL A 290 20.25 8.24 -0.56
C VAL A 290 19.43 9.54 -0.51
N PHE A 291 19.23 10.11 0.67
CA PHE A 291 18.46 11.36 0.84
C PHE A 291 19.10 12.53 0.08
N LYS A 292 20.43 12.65 0.11
CA LYS A 292 21.16 13.62 -0.71
C LYS A 292 20.99 13.37 -2.21
N SER A 293 21.09 12.12 -2.65
CA SER A 293 20.99 11.76 -4.06
C SER A 293 19.60 12.04 -4.64
N ALA A 294 18.56 11.88 -3.81
CA ALA A 294 17.18 12.23 -4.13
C ALA A 294 16.86 13.72 -3.93
N ASN A 295 17.83 14.52 -3.46
CA ASN A 295 17.67 15.95 -3.19
C ASN A 295 16.51 16.25 -2.24
N VAL A 296 16.31 15.40 -1.23
CA VAL A 296 15.28 15.56 -0.20
C VAL A 296 15.59 16.83 0.58
N GLY A 297 14.68 17.81 0.52
CA GLY A 297 14.83 19.09 1.22
C GLY A 297 14.10 19.14 2.56
N VAL A 298 13.13 18.25 2.79
CA VAL A 298 12.35 18.20 4.05
C VAL A 298 12.17 16.76 4.53
N ILE A 299 12.34 16.54 5.82
CA ILE A 299 12.05 15.27 6.49
C ILE A 299 10.93 15.52 7.50
N ARG A 300 9.80 14.85 7.30
CA ARG A 300 8.69 14.87 8.26
C ARG A 300 8.87 13.76 9.28
N TYR A 301 8.85 14.09 10.56
CA TYR A 301 9.17 13.18 11.65
C TYR A 301 8.27 13.43 12.87
N ALA A 302 7.80 12.44 13.62
CA ALA A 302 8.08 11.02 13.48
C ALA A 302 6.95 10.22 12.83
N GLY A 303 6.17 10.85 11.96
CA GLY A 303 5.30 10.21 10.98
C GLY A 303 4.02 9.56 11.53
N GLY A 304 2.95 9.64 10.73
CA GLY A 304 1.72 8.87 10.85
C GLY A 304 1.05 8.82 12.24
N LEU A 305 0.27 7.76 12.48
CA LEU A 305 -0.72 7.73 13.56
C LEU A 305 -0.11 7.81 14.97
N TRP A 306 1.12 7.34 15.13
CA TRP A 306 1.83 7.34 16.41
C TRP A 306 2.12 8.76 16.91
N ALA A 307 2.18 9.76 16.04
CA ALA A 307 2.39 11.15 16.43
C ALA A 307 1.31 11.69 17.40
N ASN A 308 0.11 11.09 17.44
CA ASN A 308 -0.95 11.50 18.36
C ASN A 308 -0.85 10.83 19.74
N TRP A 309 0.09 9.90 19.95
CA TRP A 309 0.24 9.14 21.19
C TRP A 309 1.64 9.25 21.81
N VAL A 310 2.51 10.05 21.19
CA VAL A 310 3.90 10.27 21.64
C VAL A 310 4.00 11.41 22.64
N GLY A 311 4.87 11.25 23.63
CA GLY A 311 5.38 12.30 24.51
C GLY A 311 6.87 12.60 24.26
N TRP A 312 7.50 13.33 25.17
CA TRP A 312 8.94 13.65 25.14
C TRP A 312 9.49 13.73 26.55
N GLU A 313 10.74 13.31 26.76
CA GLU A 313 11.54 13.68 27.94
C GLU A 313 13.04 13.77 27.64
N ARG A 314 13.78 14.42 28.54
CA ARG A 314 15.24 14.64 28.38
C ARG A 314 16.10 13.46 28.84
N LEU A 315 15.54 12.27 28.99
CA LEU A 315 16.30 11.07 29.33
C LEU A 315 16.74 10.33 28.06
N PRO A 316 17.89 9.63 28.10
CA PRO A 316 18.23 8.67 27.06
C PRO A 316 17.15 7.59 26.97
N GLN A 317 16.65 7.35 25.75
CA GLN A 317 15.68 6.31 25.47
C GLN A 317 16.23 5.40 24.36
N ARG A 318 16.03 4.08 24.48
CA ARG A 318 16.31 3.10 23.41
C ARG A 318 15.53 1.76 23.54
N GLU A 319 14.66 1.59 24.53
CA GLU A 319 14.05 0.30 24.91
C GLU A 319 12.58 0.47 25.34
N PRO A 320 11.75 -0.59 25.26
CA PRO A 320 10.52 -0.60 24.46
C PRO A 320 9.50 0.45 24.87
N TYR A 321 8.76 0.90 23.87
CA TYR A 321 7.58 1.74 23.98
C TYR A 321 6.48 1.06 24.80
N THR A 322 6.58 1.20 26.12
CA THR A 322 5.51 0.89 27.07
C THR A 322 4.76 2.16 27.42
N GLU A 323 3.59 1.98 28.01
CA GLU A 323 2.86 3.06 28.67
C GLU A 323 3.81 3.90 29.54
N TRP A 324 3.76 5.21 29.32
CA TRP A 324 4.70 6.17 29.90
C TRP A 324 3.97 7.39 30.44
N GLN A 325 4.45 7.91 31.57
CA GLN A 325 3.94 9.12 32.20
C GLN A 325 5.08 10.11 32.37
N PRO A 326 4.86 11.40 32.13
CA PRO A 326 5.91 12.39 32.25
C PRO A 326 6.26 12.61 33.71
N ASN A 327 7.57 12.71 33.97
CA ASN A 327 8.09 13.14 35.26
C ASN A 327 8.61 14.59 35.14
N PRO A 328 8.00 15.57 35.82
CA PRO A 328 8.39 16.98 35.78
C PRO A 328 9.90 17.25 35.99
N SER A 329 10.58 16.38 36.75
CA SER A 329 12.03 16.51 37.00
C SER A 329 12.92 16.17 35.80
N ASN A 330 12.37 15.55 34.76
CA ASN A 330 13.07 15.20 33.53
C ASN A 330 13.02 16.31 32.46
N TYR A 331 12.43 17.46 32.77
CA TYR A 331 12.35 18.63 31.88
C TYR A 331 13.23 19.76 32.40
N SER A 332 13.46 20.78 31.58
CA SER A 332 14.10 22.00 32.07
C SER A 332 13.25 22.65 33.16
N SER A 333 13.91 23.35 34.10
CA SER A 333 13.22 24.09 35.16
C SER A 333 12.26 25.17 34.65
N GLN A 334 12.36 25.55 33.37
CA GLN A 334 11.45 26.50 32.74
C GLN A 334 10.06 25.89 32.48
N PHE A 335 9.98 24.59 32.19
CA PHE A 335 8.74 23.95 31.73
C PHE A 335 8.25 22.83 32.65
N GLY A 336 9.13 22.20 33.43
CA GLY A 336 8.80 21.02 34.24
C GLY A 336 7.54 21.17 35.10
N ASP A 337 7.41 22.29 35.83
CA ASP A 337 6.25 22.58 36.69
C ASP A 337 4.91 22.72 35.94
N SER A 338 4.96 22.89 34.61
CA SER A 338 3.79 23.06 33.73
C SER A 338 3.46 21.83 32.89
N VAL A 339 4.34 20.81 32.89
CA VAL A 339 4.08 19.51 32.25
C VAL A 339 3.06 18.73 33.08
N ASN A 340 2.10 18.09 32.42
CA ASN A 340 1.02 17.39 33.11
C ASN A 340 1.39 15.94 33.42
N GLU A 341 1.88 15.70 34.64
CA GLU A 341 2.26 14.38 35.16
C GLU A 341 1.11 13.35 35.26
N ASN A 342 -0.15 13.78 35.09
CA ASN A 342 -1.31 12.88 35.16
C ASN A 342 -1.69 12.30 33.79
N LEU A 343 -1.00 12.69 32.72
CA LEU A 343 -1.24 12.15 31.38
C LEU A 343 -0.44 10.89 31.15
N THR A 344 -1.02 9.99 30.36
CA THR A 344 -0.40 8.75 29.94
C THR A 344 -0.22 8.77 28.43
N TYR A 345 0.96 8.43 27.96
CA TYR A 345 1.30 8.28 26.56
C TYR A 345 1.64 6.82 26.26
N ALA A 346 1.47 6.40 25.01
CA ALA A 346 1.86 5.07 24.58
C ALA A 346 3.39 4.94 24.45
N PHE A 347 4.07 6.05 24.19
CA PHE A 347 5.52 6.15 24.05
C PHE A 347 5.99 7.59 24.16
N HIS A 348 7.30 7.79 24.19
CA HIS A 348 7.93 9.10 24.23
C HIS A 348 9.22 9.11 23.43
N TYR A 349 9.57 10.27 22.89
CA TYR A 349 10.90 10.60 22.42
C TYR A 349 11.86 10.75 23.61
N GLY A 350 13.11 10.30 23.45
CA GLY A 350 14.22 10.62 24.35
C GLY A 350 15.37 11.30 23.61
N ILE A 351 16.36 11.79 24.36
CA ILE A 351 17.45 12.61 23.77
C ILE A 351 18.23 11.88 22.69
N ASN A 352 18.42 10.55 22.79
CA ASN A 352 19.16 9.80 21.78
C ASN A 352 18.49 9.88 20.39
N GLU A 353 17.16 9.82 20.35
CA GLU A 353 16.38 9.86 19.11
C GLU A 353 16.40 11.26 18.49
N ILE A 354 16.20 12.29 19.32
CA ILE A 354 16.18 13.69 18.89
C ILE A 354 17.58 14.17 18.47
N ASP A 355 18.63 13.81 19.20
CA ASP A 355 20.02 14.13 18.83
C ASP A 355 20.40 13.43 17.52
N ASN A 356 19.95 12.18 17.32
CA ASN A 356 20.18 11.45 16.08
C ASN A 356 19.45 12.10 14.90
N LEU A 357 18.22 12.58 15.10
CA LEU A 357 17.50 13.34 14.09
C LEU A 357 18.22 14.66 13.73
N GLY A 358 18.76 15.37 14.72
CA GLY A 358 19.60 16.55 14.51
C GLY A 358 20.84 16.23 13.68
N LEU A 359 21.53 15.13 13.99
CA LEU A 359 22.65 14.64 13.20
C LEU A 359 22.22 14.26 11.77
N PHE A 360 21.08 13.60 11.59
CA PHE A 360 20.58 13.22 10.27
C PHE A 360 20.23 14.43 9.40
N SER A 361 19.62 15.46 10.00
CA SER A 361 19.37 16.75 9.35
C SER A 361 20.68 17.38 8.87
N GLN A 362 21.72 17.45 9.72
CA GLN A 362 23.04 17.95 9.32
C GLN A 362 23.68 17.11 8.22
N GLN A 363 23.57 15.78 8.33
CA GLN A 363 24.15 14.86 7.36
C GLN A 363 23.49 14.99 5.99
N THR A 364 22.19 15.21 5.91
CA THR A 364 21.43 15.30 4.65
C THR A 364 21.37 16.72 4.09
N GLY A 365 21.39 17.73 4.95
CA GLY A 365 21.06 19.12 4.62
C GLY A 365 19.55 19.39 4.52
N ALA A 366 18.71 18.42 4.91
CA ALA A 366 17.26 18.56 4.87
C ALA A 366 16.73 19.20 6.16
N GLU A 367 15.70 20.04 6.00
CA GLU A 367 14.95 20.65 7.08
C GLU A 367 14.07 19.60 7.78
N ILE A 368 13.82 19.76 9.08
CA ILE A 368 12.94 18.84 9.83
C ILE A 368 11.56 19.49 10.05
N ILE A 369 10.50 18.71 9.80
CA ILE A 369 9.16 18.93 10.36
C ILE A 369 9.01 18.01 11.57
N ILE A 370 8.87 18.56 12.76
CA ILE A 370 8.55 17.82 13.98
C ILE A 370 7.03 17.76 14.14
N GLN A 371 6.49 16.56 14.27
CA GLN A 371 5.10 16.33 14.60
C GLN A 371 4.88 16.39 16.11
N VAL A 372 3.80 17.06 16.47
CA VAL A 372 3.47 17.43 17.84
C VAL A 372 2.16 16.78 18.22
N ASN A 373 2.18 16.01 19.32
CA ASN A 373 0.98 15.45 19.90
C ASN A 373 0.13 16.55 20.54
N VAL A 374 -0.92 16.95 19.81
CA VAL A 374 -1.93 17.87 20.33
C VAL A 374 -3.08 17.16 21.02
N SER A 375 -3.24 15.85 20.85
CA SER A 375 -4.35 15.03 21.37
C SER A 375 -4.37 14.94 22.89
N MET A 376 -3.19 15.01 23.52
CA MET A 376 -3.03 14.98 24.98
C MET A 376 -3.09 16.35 25.65
N ASN A 377 -3.03 17.44 24.87
CA ASN A 377 -3.09 18.83 25.34
C ASN A 377 -2.05 19.20 26.42
N ASP A 378 -0.78 18.94 26.12
CA ASP A 378 0.37 19.31 26.95
C ASP A 378 1.38 20.17 26.17
N PRO A 379 1.08 21.46 25.91
CA PRO A 379 1.94 22.31 25.09
C PRO A 379 3.31 22.59 25.72
N TYR A 380 3.45 22.50 27.05
CA TYR A 380 4.71 22.81 27.72
C TYR A 380 5.74 21.69 27.60
N MET A 381 5.29 20.43 27.49
CA MET A 381 6.17 19.32 27.11
C MET A 381 6.85 19.57 25.76
N TRP A 382 6.10 20.04 24.78
CA TRP A 382 6.61 20.35 23.44
C TRP A 382 7.43 21.63 23.39
N ALA A 383 7.12 22.61 24.24
CA ALA A 383 7.95 23.79 24.44
C ALA A 383 9.34 23.42 24.96
N ASP A 384 9.42 22.44 25.86
CA ASP A 384 10.68 21.93 26.37
C ASP A 384 11.50 21.22 25.27
N LEU A 385 10.86 20.40 24.42
CA LEU A 385 11.53 19.81 23.25
C LEU A 385 12.04 20.88 22.28
N LEU A 386 11.26 21.92 22.00
CA LEU A 386 11.69 23.05 21.16
C LEU A 386 12.87 23.80 21.80
N HIS A 387 12.85 23.99 23.11
CA HIS A 387 13.95 24.62 23.83
C HIS A 387 15.23 23.77 23.73
N TYR A 388 15.12 22.47 23.98
CA TYR A 388 16.23 21.53 23.84
C TYR A 388 16.82 21.56 22.43
N THR A 389 15.98 21.50 21.39
CA THR A 389 16.44 21.41 20.00
C THR A 389 16.99 22.72 19.45
N ASN A 390 16.26 23.83 19.58
CA ASN A 390 16.61 25.09 18.92
C ASN A 390 17.40 26.07 19.79
N VAL A 391 17.27 26.01 21.12
CA VAL A 391 17.94 26.96 22.03
C VAL A 391 19.21 26.36 22.63
N GLU A 392 19.15 25.10 23.09
CA GLU A 392 20.30 24.46 23.74
C GLU A 392 21.26 23.82 22.73
N ASN A 393 20.74 23.17 21.68
CA ASN A 393 21.54 22.37 20.75
C ASN A 393 21.68 22.95 19.33
N ASP A 394 21.02 24.07 19.03
CA ASP A 394 21.11 24.78 17.72
C ASP A 394 20.82 23.86 16.51
N TYR A 395 19.89 22.92 16.65
CA TYR A 395 19.46 22.06 15.54
C TYR A 395 18.60 22.79 14.51
N GLN A 396 18.01 23.93 14.90
CA GLN A 396 17.19 24.80 14.05
C GLN A 396 16.03 24.06 13.36
N PHE A 397 15.37 23.16 14.09
CA PHE A 397 14.15 22.53 13.61
C PHE A 397 13.08 23.59 13.36
N LYS A 398 12.75 23.76 12.08
CA LYS A 398 12.05 24.94 11.59
C LYS A 398 10.54 24.78 11.61
N TYR A 399 10.03 23.59 11.27
CA TYR A 399 8.60 23.36 11.09
C TYR A 399 8.06 22.49 12.22
N TRP A 400 6.96 22.94 12.83
CA TRP A 400 6.30 22.25 13.94
C TRP A 400 4.85 21.97 13.56
N GLU A 401 4.57 20.70 13.23
CA GLU A 401 3.30 20.24 12.72
C GLU A 401 2.40 19.71 13.83
N LEU A 402 1.22 20.31 13.96
CA LEU A 402 0.33 20.08 15.09
C LEU A 402 -0.69 18.97 14.79
N GLY A 403 -0.39 17.76 15.27
CA GLY A 403 -1.20 16.56 15.12
C GLY A 403 -0.95 15.77 13.84
N ASN A 404 -1.70 14.68 13.68
CA ASN A 404 -1.71 13.85 12.49
C ASN A 404 -3.09 13.23 12.30
N GLU A 405 -3.73 13.41 11.15
CA GLU A 405 -4.99 12.74 10.77
C GLU A 405 -6.04 12.75 11.88
N ILE A 406 -6.24 13.93 12.49
CA ILE A 406 -7.14 14.12 13.64
C ILE A 406 -8.59 13.70 13.29
N ASP A 407 -8.93 13.75 12.01
CA ASP A 407 -10.18 13.25 11.45
C ASP A 407 -10.39 11.73 11.61
N LEU A 408 -9.33 10.95 11.87
CA LEU A 408 -9.38 9.50 12.06
C LEU A 408 -9.36 9.04 13.52
N GLU A 409 -9.16 9.92 14.52
CA GLU A 409 -8.95 9.50 15.92
C GLU A 409 -10.04 8.56 16.47
N THR A 410 -11.32 8.80 16.17
CA THR A 410 -12.43 7.92 16.60
C THR A 410 -12.38 6.52 15.99
N SER A 411 -11.79 6.39 14.79
CA SER A 411 -11.61 5.10 14.11
C SER A 411 -10.41 4.31 14.65
N GLN A 412 -9.59 4.94 15.50
CA GLN A 412 -8.33 4.41 16.01
C GLN A 412 -8.37 4.08 17.51
N GLY A 413 -9.58 3.91 18.06
CA GLY A 413 -9.78 3.43 19.44
C GLY A 413 -9.94 4.52 20.49
N ASN A 414 -9.88 5.81 20.13
CA ASN A 414 -10.27 6.88 21.05
C ASN A 414 -11.79 6.85 21.27
N GLU A 415 -12.22 6.88 22.55
CA GLU A 415 -13.64 6.92 22.92
C GLU A 415 -14.35 8.16 22.35
N THR A 416 -13.60 9.26 22.17
CA THR A 416 -14.04 10.49 21.50
C THR A 416 -12.87 11.09 20.72
N GLY A 417 -13.03 11.37 19.43
CA GLY A 417 -12.06 12.12 18.64
C GLY A 417 -12.20 13.62 18.86
N MET A 418 -11.14 14.37 18.60
CA MET A 418 -11.12 15.82 18.76
C MET A 418 -11.95 16.52 17.67
N ASP A 419 -12.93 17.34 18.05
CA ASP A 419 -13.65 18.18 17.11
C ASP A 419 -12.81 19.37 16.60
N ALA A 420 -13.24 20.00 15.50
CA ALA A 420 -12.49 21.07 14.85
C ALA A 420 -12.38 22.35 15.70
N GLU A 421 -13.37 22.66 16.54
CA GLU A 421 -13.32 23.83 17.42
C GLU A 421 -12.30 23.63 18.55
N THR A 422 -12.25 22.43 19.10
CA THR A 422 -11.25 22.03 20.09
C THR A 422 -9.86 22.03 19.45
N TYR A 423 -9.72 21.49 18.24
CA TYR A 423 -8.47 21.52 17.50
C TYR A 423 -7.98 22.95 17.26
N GLN A 424 -8.85 23.86 16.81
CA GLN A 424 -8.51 25.28 16.63
C GLN A 424 -7.92 25.87 17.92
N LYS A 425 -8.59 25.70 19.06
CA LYS A 425 -8.12 26.21 20.35
C LYS A 425 -6.77 25.62 20.75
N ARG A 426 -6.52 24.34 20.45
CA ARG A 426 -5.22 23.70 20.71
C ARG A 426 -4.13 24.25 19.80
N VAL A 427 -4.41 24.48 18.52
CA VAL A 427 -3.47 25.13 17.59
C VAL A 427 -3.08 26.53 18.11
N GLU A 428 -4.06 27.35 18.51
CA GLU A 428 -3.80 28.69 19.09
C GLU A 428 -2.92 28.60 20.35
N GLN A 429 -3.24 27.68 21.26
CA GLN A 429 -2.50 27.49 22.51
C GLN A 429 -1.06 27.01 22.27
N TYR A 430 -0.88 25.96 21.46
CA TYR A 430 0.43 25.41 21.16
C TYR A 430 1.29 26.42 20.38
N ALA A 431 0.72 27.10 19.39
CA ALA A 431 1.44 28.15 18.65
C ALA A 431 1.94 29.26 19.57
N ALA A 432 1.12 29.71 20.53
CA ALA A 432 1.51 30.73 21.49
C ALA A 432 2.65 30.27 22.42
N VAL A 433 2.55 29.05 22.94
CA VAL A 433 3.57 28.49 23.84
C VAL A 433 4.88 28.22 23.11
N LEU A 434 4.85 27.56 21.95
CA LEU A 434 6.06 27.26 21.16
C LEU A 434 6.77 28.54 20.69
N ARG A 435 6.03 29.54 20.20
CA ARG A 435 6.62 30.82 19.79
C ARG A 435 7.18 31.65 20.95
N SER A 436 6.81 31.34 22.20
CA SER A 436 7.46 31.94 23.37
C SER A 436 8.90 31.44 23.58
N VAL A 437 9.22 30.27 23.03
CA VAL A 437 10.56 29.68 23.03
C VAL A 437 11.36 30.13 21.82
N ASP A 438 10.80 29.97 20.62
CA ASP A 438 11.43 30.40 19.37
C ASP A 438 10.39 31.07 18.45
N PRO A 439 10.43 32.39 18.26
CA PRO A 439 9.47 33.11 17.43
C PRO A 439 9.67 32.90 15.92
N ASN A 440 10.76 32.25 15.49
CA ASN A 440 11.09 32.06 14.07
C ASN A 440 10.62 30.72 13.49
N ILE A 441 10.08 29.82 14.32
CA ILE A 441 9.50 28.57 13.85
C ILE A 441 8.28 28.82 12.96
N VAL A 442 7.97 27.84 12.13
CA VAL A 442 6.77 27.79 11.29
C VAL A 442 5.79 26.81 11.93
N ILE A 443 4.62 27.33 12.33
CA ILE A 443 3.53 26.49 12.82
C ILE A 443 2.77 25.90 11.61
N VAL A 444 2.78 24.57 11.50
CA VAL A 444 2.07 23.81 10.47
C VAL A 444 0.86 23.12 11.11
N ALA A 445 -0.33 23.21 10.50
CA ALA A 445 -1.54 22.62 11.08
C ALA A 445 -2.56 22.16 10.02
N GLY A 446 -3.63 21.52 10.49
CA GLY A 446 -4.71 20.95 9.69
C GLY A 446 -4.60 19.43 9.64
N VAL A 447 -3.55 18.95 8.99
CA VAL A 447 -3.07 17.56 8.89
C VAL A 447 -4.17 16.48 8.75
N PRO A 448 -5.24 16.64 7.95
CA PRO A 448 -6.23 15.58 7.81
C PRO A 448 -5.70 14.39 6.97
N SER A 449 -6.28 13.21 7.15
CA SER A 449 -5.97 11.98 6.38
C SER A 449 -6.25 12.08 4.89
N ALA A 450 -7.17 12.96 4.53
CA ALA A 450 -7.41 13.38 3.17
C ALA A 450 -7.73 14.88 3.16
N GLY A 451 -7.37 15.57 2.07
CA GLY A 451 -7.86 16.93 1.83
C GLY A 451 -9.41 17.07 1.80
N HIS A 452 -10.14 15.95 1.79
CA HIS A 452 -11.58 15.85 1.70
C HIS A 452 -12.10 14.78 2.67
N ASP A 453 -12.61 15.20 3.84
CA ASP A 453 -13.07 14.34 4.94
C ASP A 453 -13.90 13.12 4.46
N ILE A 454 -13.51 11.92 4.87
CA ILE A 454 -14.14 10.65 4.47
C ILE A 454 -15.53 10.48 5.13
N GLY A 455 -16.59 10.63 4.32
CA GLY A 455 -17.69 9.66 4.21
C GLY A 455 -18.94 9.78 5.11
N ASN A 456 -19.91 10.66 4.76
CA ASN A 456 -21.28 10.24 4.39
C ASN A 456 -22.04 11.39 3.69
N GLY A 457 -22.03 11.40 2.36
CA GLY A 457 -22.86 12.31 1.56
C GLY A 457 -22.35 13.74 1.43
N GLY A 458 -21.55 13.99 0.39
CA GLY A 458 -21.23 15.33 -0.07
C GLY A 458 -19.75 15.63 -0.01
N TRP A 459 -19.12 15.69 -1.18
CA TRP A 459 -17.79 16.28 -1.46
C TRP A 459 -17.74 17.80 -1.18
N THR A 460 -18.71 18.33 -0.43
CA THR A 460 -19.09 19.73 -0.22
C THR A 460 -20.01 19.69 1.01
N GLU A 461 -19.92 20.45 2.09
CA GLU A 461 -19.55 21.86 2.27
C GLU A 461 -19.12 22.05 3.75
N GLY A 462 -18.11 22.86 4.04
CA GLY A 462 -18.40 24.22 4.44
C GLY A 462 -17.47 25.23 3.77
N ASN A 463 -18.08 26.12 3.00
CA ASN A 463 -17.54 27.38 2.43
C ASN A 463 -16.54 27.27 1.27
N GLY A 464 -16.20 26.07 0.78
CA GLY A 464 -15.41 25.87 -0.43
C GLY A 464 -14.29 24.84 -0.26
N ASN A 465 -14.62 23.56 -0.48
CA ASN A 465 -13.71 22.45 -0.79
C ASN A 465 -12.55 22.11 0.18
N MET A 466 -12.54 22.58 1.43
CA MET A 466 -11.44 22.33 2.38
C MET A 466 -11.92 21.67 3.67
N SER A 467 -11.18 20.67 4.19
CA SER A 467 -11.48 19.97 5.46
C SER A 467 -11.74 20.95 6.62
N ARG A 468 -12.61 20.56 7.56
CA ARG A 468 -12.90 21.37 8.75
C ARG A 468 -11.66 21.64 9.61
N TYR A 469 -10.70 20.72 9.65
CA TYR A 469 -9.45 20.90 10.41
C TYR A 469 -8.48 21.86 9.71
N LEU A 470 -8.50 21.89 8.38
CA LEU A 470 -7.77 22.90 7.60
C LEU A 470 -8.37 24.29 7.82
N ASN A 471 -9.70 24.43 7.87
CA ASN A 471 -10.33 25.70 8.24
C ASN A 471 -9.99 26.13 9.67
N ALA A 472 -10.07 25.19 10.63
CA ALA A 472 -9.66 25.43 12.01
C ALA A 472 -8.19 25.91 12.11
N ALA A 473 -7.28 25.30 11.34
CA ALA A 473 -5.88 25.71 11.28
C ALA A 473 -5.70 27.14 10.71
N VAL A 474 -6.48 27.52 9.69
CA VAL A 474 -6.49 28.89 9.17
C VAL A 474 -7.00 29.88 10.21
N ASP A 475 -8.13 29.56 10.85
CA ASP A 475 -8.76 30.43 11.84
C ASP A 475 -7.90 30.60 13.10
N ALA A 476 -7.14 29.56 13.46
CA ALA A 476 -6.13 29.60 14.53
C ALA A 476 -4.86 30.41 14.16
N GLY A 477 -4.69 30.80 12.89
CA GLY A 477 -3.53 31.58 12.44
C GLY A 477 -2.24 30.79 12.27
N SER A 478 -2.34 29.52 11.84
CA SER A 478 -1.17 28.73 11.42
C SER A 478 -0.40 29.40 10.26
N ASP A 479 0.92 29.18 10.20
CA ASP A 479 1.78 29.75 9.16
C ASP A 479 1.69 28.96 7.84
N SER A 480 1.48 27.65 7.94
CA SER A 480 1.30 26.73 6.83
C SER A 480 0.22 25.70 7.14
N LEU A 481 -0.38 25.18 6.08
CA LEU A 481 -1.29 24.05 6.13
C LEU A 481 -0.59 22.79 5.66
N SER A 482 -0.97 21.65 6.23
CA SER A 482 -0.55 20.31 5.81
C SER A 482 -1.77 19.41 5.69
N PHE A 483 -1.75 18.47 4.76
CA PHE A 483 -2.80 17.48 4.53
C PHE A 483 -2.22 16.28 3.80
N HIS A 484 -2.85 15.13 3.95
CA HIS A 484 -2.45 13.92 3.26
C HIS A 484 -3.25 13.68 1.98
N TRP A 485 -2.65 12.91 1.10
CA TRP A 485 -3.30 12.36 -0.08
C TRP A 485 -2.67 11.00 -0.38
N TYR A 486 -3.53 9.99 -0.46
CA TYR A 486 -3.17 8.64 -0.86
C TYR A 486 -3.94 8.32 -2.13
N GLN A 487 -3.22 7.95 -3.19
CA GLN A 487 -3.85 7.43 -4.39
C GLN A 487 -4.29 6.00 -4.09
N ASN A 488 -5.59 5.78 -3.91
CA ASN A 488 -6.12 4.43 -3.93
C ASN A 488 -6.20 3.98 -5.39
N CYS A 489 -5.69 2.79 -5.70
CA CYS A 489 -5.74 2.21 -7.05
C CYS A 489 -7.17 2.12 -7.61
N ASP A 490 -8.19 2.13 -6.75
CA ASP A 490 -9.61 2.03 -7.10
C ASP A 490 -10.30 3.40 -7.26
N ALA A 491 -9.59 4.51 -7.02
CA ALA A 491 -10.17 5.84 -7.11
C ALA A 491 -9.86 6.48 -8.47
N TYR A 492 -10.89 6.52 -9.32
CA TYR A 492 -10.99 7.18 -10.63
C TYR A 492 -10.56 6.38 -11.87
N GLU A 493 -11.49 5.61 -12.42
CA GLU A 493 -11.66 5.60 -13.87
C GLU A 493 -12.36 6.91 -14.27
N ASP A 494 -11.59 7.97 -14.51
CA ASP A 494 -12.08 9.03 -15.40
C ASP A 494 -11.80 8.55 -16.83
N PRO A 495 -12.82 8.15 -17.61
CA PRO A 495 -12.62 7.78 -19.01
C PRO A 495 -12.10 8.94 -19.88
N GLU A 496 -12.05 10.18 -19.36
CA GLU A 496 -11.46 11.34 -20.02
C GLU A 496 -10.08 11.76 -19.48
N ALA A 497 -9.56 11.09 -18.44
CA ALA A 497 -8.20 11.37 -17.98
C ALA A 497 -7.18 10.85 -19.00
N ILE A 498 -6.66 11.77 -19.81
CA ILE A 498 -5.46 11.53 -20.60
C ILE A 498 -4.31 11.30 -19.62
N THR A 499 -3.93 10.04 -19.43
CA THR A 499 -2.63 9.67 -18.87
C THR A 499 -1.56 10.25 -19.79
N VAL A 500 -0.75 11.18 -19.27
CA VAL A 500 0.37 11.80 -20.01
C VAL A 500 1.59 10.88 -19.96
#